data_AF-A0A354P0Z5-F1
#
_entry.id   AF-A0A354P0Z5-F1
#
_cell.length_a   1.000
_cell.length_b   1.000
_cell.length_c   1.000
_cell.angle_alpha   90.00
_cell.angle_beta   90.00
_cell.angle_gamma   90.00
#
_symmetry.space_group_name_H-M   'P 1'
#
loop_
_entity.id
_entity.type
_entity.pdbx_description
1 polymer ?
#
loop_
_entity_poly.entity_id
_entity_poly.type
_entity_poly.pdbx_seq_one_letter_code
_entity_poly.pdbx_strand_id
1 'polypeptide(L)'
;FNVHQDFFEEIAKIRAARRIWAREMKERYGAKQERSWWLRTHAQTAGVTLTSQQPENNIVRVTLQALAAVLSGVQSLHTNGMDEALALPSEEAALMALRTQQIIAH
;
A
#
# COMPACT_ATOMS: atom_id res chain seq x y z
N PHE A 1 3.03 -5.35 2.19
CA PHE A 1 3.90 -4.22 2.57
C PHE A 1 3.03 -3.12 3.14
N ASN A 2 3.48 -2.48 4.21
CA ASN A 2 2.86 -1.24 4.71
C ASN A 2 3.25 -0.07 3.78
N VAL A 3 2.35 0.89 3.55
CA VAL A 3 2.60 2.14 2.81
C VAL A 3 2.38 3.33 3.73
N HIS A 4 3.48 3.93 4.18
CA HIS A 4 3.50 5.03 5.15
C HIS A 4 3.34 6.42 4.51
N GLN A 5 3.44 7.47 5.33
CA GLN A 5 3.26 8.88 4.92
C GLN A 5 4.37 9.43 3.99
N ASP A 6 5.59 8.89 4.03
CA ASP A 6 6.65 9.37 3.15
C ASP A 6 6.41 8.86 1.72
N PHE A 7 5.72 9.70 0.95
CA PHE A 7 5.17 9.36 -0.35
C PHE A 7 6.23 8.81 -1.32
N PHE A 8 7.39 9.47 -1.43
CA PHE A 8 8.44 9.06 -2.37
C PHE A 8 9.26 7.90 -1.85
N GLU A 9 9.55 7.86 -0.54
CA GLU A 9 10.26 6.75 0.07
C GLU A 9 9.48 5.45 -0.12
N GLU A 10 8.16 5.47 0.04
CA GLU A 10 7.32 4.29 -0.11
C GLU A 10 7.29 3.74 -1.54
N ILE A 11 7.22 4.63 -2.54
CA ILE A 11 7.36 4.26 -3.95
C ILE A 11 8.74 3.64 -4.20
N ALA A 12 9.80 4.26 -3.68
CA ALA A 12 11.16 3.79 -3.84
C ALA A 12 11.37 2.42 -3.16
N LYS A 13 10.84 2.23 -1.95
CA LYS A 13 10.96 1.02 -1.14
C LYS A 13 10.49 -0.21 -1.90
N ILE A 14 9.27 -0.18 -2.43
CA ILE A 14 8.68 -1.35 -3.11
C ILE A 14 9.40 -1.62 -4.44
N ARG A 15 9.81 -0.57 -5.18
CA ARG A 15 10.64 -0.72 -6.40
C ARG A 15 12.01 -1.34 -6.08
N ALA A 16 12.67 -0.88 -5.02
CA ALA A 16 13.95 -1.42 -4.56
C ALA A 16 13.81 -2.87 -4.09
N ALA A 17 12.75 -3.19 -3.34
CA ALA A 17 12.47 -4.54 -2.86
C ALA A 17 12.37 -5.56 -4.01
N ARG A 18 11.68 -5.22 -5.12
CA ARG A 18 11.62 -6.10 -6.30
C ARG A 18 12.99 -6.37 -6.91
N ARG A 19 13.84 -5.35 -7.03
CA ARG A 19 15.20 -5.50 -7.58
C ARG A 19 16.09 -6.34 -6.66
N ILE A 20 16.03 -6.10 -5.35
CA ILE A 20 16.78 -6.87 -4.36
C ILE A 20 16.33 -8.34 -4.40
N TRP A 21 15.02 -8.61 -4.34
CA TRP A 21 14.47 -9.96 -4.41
C TRP A 21 14.92 -10.72 -5.66
N ALA A 22 14.78 -10.10 -6.84
CA ALA A 22 15.20 -10.72 -8.09
C ALA A 22 16.70 -11.04 -8.12
N ARG A 23 17.55 -10.17 -7.55
CA ARG A 23 18.99 -10.39 -7.44
C ARG A 23 19.30 -11.57 -6.51
N GLU A 24 18.73 -11.60 -5.31
CA GLU A 24 18.98 -12.69 -4.35
C GLU A 24 18.52 -14.05 -4.92
N MET A 25 17.36 -14.09 -5.57
CA MET A 25 16.86 -15.33 -6.20
C MET A 25 17.80 -15.84 -7.30
N LYS A 26 18.41 -14.94 -8.09
CA LYS A 26 19.38 -15.31 -9.14
C LYS A 26 20.73 -15.73 -8.57
N GLU A 27 21.33 -14.87 -7.75
CA GLU A 27 22.73 -14.97 -7.37
C GLU A 27 22.95 -15.89 -6.18
N ARG A 28 22.10 -15.79 -5.15
CA ARG A 28 22.25 -16.56 -3.92
C ARG A 28 21.61 -17.94 -4.02
N TYR A 29 20.41 -18.00 -4.61
CA TYR A 29 19.62 -19.23 -4.65
C TYR A 29 19.68 -19.97 -5.99
N GLY A 30 20.33 -19.40 -7.02
CA GLY A 30 20.49 -20.04 -8.33
C GLY A 30 19.16 -20.36 -9.02
N ALA A 31 18.09 -19.61 -8.75
CA ALA A 31 16.77 -19.88 -9.29
C ALA A 31 16.77 -19.71 -10.81
N LYS A 32 16.40 -20.77 -11.54
CA LYS A 32 16.46 -20.82 -13.01
C LYS A 32 15.19 -20.33 -13.70
N GLN A 33 14.05 -20.36 -13.02
CA GLN A 33 12.77 -19.94 -13.59
C GLN A 33 12.54 -18.46 -13.32
N GLU A 34 12.24 -17.68 -14.37
CA GLU A 34 12.03 -16.23 -14.25
C GLU A 34 10.92 -15.87 -13.25
N ARG A 35 9.86 -16.68 -13.21
CA ARG A 35 8.74 -16.49 -12.29
C ARG A 35 9.16 -16.53 -10.82
N SER A 36 10.22 -17.25 -10.48
CA SER A 36 10.77 -17.29 -9.11
C SER A 36 11.38 -15.95 -8.70
N TRP A 37 11.72 -15.08 -9.66
CA TRP A 37 12.31 -13.76 -9.40
C TRP A 37 11.26 -12.66 -9.18
N TRP A 38 9.97 -12.98 -9.36
CA TRP A 38 8.90 -11.99 -9.23
C TRP A 38 8.51 -11.80 -7.77
N LEU A 39 8.69 -10.59 -7.25
CA LEU A 39 8.14 -10.18 -5.97
C LEU A 39 6.75 -9.57 -6.18
N ARG A 40 5.72 -10.43 -6.10
CA ARG A 40 4.31 -10.00 -6.10
C ARG A 40 3.93 -9.53 -4.71
N THR A 41 3.30 -8.37 -4.63
CA THR A 41 3.11 -7.61 -3.39
C THR A 41 1.67 -7.17 -3.21
N HIS A 42 1.08 -7.54 -2.07
CA HIS A 42 -0.06 -6.85 -1.49
C HIS A 42 0.43 -5.65 -0.66
N ALA A 43 -0.25 -4.51 -0.75
CA ALA A 43 -0.01 -3.34 0.09
C ALA A 43 -1.22 -2.97 0.95
N GLN A 44 -0.97 -2.40 2.12
CA GLN A 44 -1.98 -1.80 2.98
C GLN A 44 -1.50 -0.40 3.41
N THR A 45 -2.42 0.56 3.43
CA THR A 45 -2.19 1.91 3.98
C THR A 45 -1.88 1.85 5.48
N ALA A 46 -1.10 2.79 5.99
CA ALA A 46 -0.56 2.72 7.35
C ALA A 46 -1.57 3.17 8.42
N GLY A 47 -2.21 2.22 9.11
CA GLY A 47 -3.16 2.49 10.18
C GLY A 47 -2.58 3.29 11.35
N VAL A 48 -1.28 3.08 11.66
CA VAL A 48 -0.54 3.84 12.70
C VAL A 48 -0.47 5.35 12.42
N THR A 49 -0.75 5.78 11.19
CA THR A 49 -0.71 7.19 10.79
C THR A 49 -2.06 7.89 10.92
N LEU A 50 -3.12 7.13 11.25
CA LEU A 50 -4.48 7.63 11.34
C LEU A 50 -4.78 8.17 12.73
N THR A 51 -5.54 9.25 12.79
CA THR A 51 -5.85 9.97 14.03
C THR A 51 -7.30 9.79 14.42
N SER A 52 -7.58 9.66 15.71
CA SER A 52 -8.95 9.69 16.23
C SER A 52 -9.55 11.11 16.20
N GLN A 53 -8.69 12.13 16.33
CA GLN A 53 -9.07 13.52 16.14
C GLN A 53 -9.18 13.86 14.66
N GLN A 54 -10.27 14.54 14.29
CA GLN A 54 -10.57 14.93 12.91
C GLN A 54 -10.40 13.75 11.94
N PRO A 55 -11.14 12.65 12.13
CA PRO A 55 -10.96 11.42 11.37
C PRO A 55 -11.15 11.61 9.86
N GLU A 56 -11.86 12.63 9.41
CA GLU A 56 -12.01 12.99 8.00
C GLU A 56 -10.67 13.29 7.33
N ASN A 57 -9.68 13.80 8.07
CA ASN A 57 -8.32 14.02 7.56
C ASN A 57 -7.63 12.68 7.19
N ASN A 58 -8.08 11.55 7.75
CA ASN A 58 -7.58 10.24 7.39
C ASN A 58 -7.93 9.87 5.94
N ILE A 59 -9.00 10.43 5.36
CA ILE A 59 -9.33 10.23 3.93
C ILE A 59 -8.18 10.74 3.05
N VAL A 60 -7.66 11.94 3.36
CA VAL A 60 -6.54 12.55 2.61
C VAL A 60 -5.27 11.73 2.81
N ARG A 61 -4.98 11.31 4.06
CA ARG A 61 -3.82 10.46 4.38
C ARG A 61 -3.85 9.14 3.59
N VAL A 62 -4.98 8.44 3.65
CA VAL A 62 -5.19 7.17 2.95
C VAL A 62 -5.12 7.36 1.44
N THR A 63 -5.62 8.47 0.90
CA THR A 63 -5.54 8.77 -0.54
C THR A 63 -4.10 8.91 -1.02
N LEU A 64 -3.26 9.65 -0.30
CA LEU A 64 -1.84 9.81 -0.65
C LEU A 64 -1.08 8.48 -0.54
N GLN A 65 -1.36 7.69 0.49
CA GLN A 65 -0.76 6.36 0.67
C GLN A 65 -1.23 5.39 -0.42
N ALA A 66 -2.52 5.41 -0.78
CA ALA A 66 -3.07 4.59 -1.86
C ALA A 66 -2.41 4.94 -3.20
N LEU A 67 -2.24 6.22 -3.50
CA LEU A 67 -1.56 6.67 -4.71
C LEU A 67 -0.08 6.24 -4.73
N ALA A 68 0.63 6.36 -3.60
CA ALA A 68 2.00 5.85 -3.48
C ALA A 68 2.06 4.33 -3.74
N ALA A 69 1.11 3.56 -3.20
CA ALA A 69 1.01 2.12 -3.44
C ALA A 69 0.81 1.81 -4.93
N VAL A 70 -0.09 2.52 -5.61
CA VAL A 70 -0.36 2.37 -7.05
C VAL A 70 0.89 2.68 -7.87
N LEU A 71 1.53 3.84 -7.65
CA LEU A 71 2.75 4.25 -8.35
C LEU A 71 3.93 3.32 -8.09
N SER A 72 3.92 2.61 -6.96
CA SER A 72 4.91 1.59 -6.63
C SER A 72 4.70 0.28 -7.39
N GLY A 73 3.54 0.04 -8.00
CA GLY A 73 3.24 -1.16 -8.80
C GLY A 73 2.88 -2.41 -7.98
N VAL A 74 2.01 -2.26 -6.98
CA VAL A 74 1.49 -3.38 -6.17
C VAL A 74 0.44 -4.20 -6.95
N GLN A 75 0.21 -5.45 -6.55
CA GLN A 75 -0.74 -6.36 -7.21
C GLN A 75 -2.12 -6.37 -6.54
N SER A 76 -2.19 -5.95 -5.28
CA SER A 76 -3.44 -5.71 -4.57
C SER A 76 -3.23 -4.66 -3.49
N LEU A 77 -4.28 -3.93 -3.15
CA LEU A 77 -4.24 -2.82 -2.21
C LEU A 77 -5.40 -2.91 -1.22
N HIS A 78 -5.09 -2.70 0.06
CA HIS A 78 -6.05 -2.41 1.11
C HIS A 78 -5.91 -0.95 1.53
N THR A 79 -7.01 -0.23 1.51
CA THR A 79 -7.14 1.14 2.00
C THR A 79 -7.95 1.11 3.29
N ASN A 80 -7.44 1.72 4.34
CA ASN A 80 -8.10 1.71 5.63
C ASN A 80 -9.29 2.67 5.68
N GLY A 81 -10.23 2.42 6.58
CA GLY A 81 -11.34 3.33 6.87
C GLY A 81 -10.87 4.58 7.62
N MET A 82 -11.58 5.69 7.43
CA MET A 82 -11.27 6.95 8.12
C MET A 82 -11.40 6.87 9.65
N ASP A 83 -12.16 5.90 10.16
CA ASP A 83 -12.49 5.64 11.55
C ASP A 83 -11.65 4.53 12.20
N GLU A 84 -10.62 4.00 11.51
CA GLU A 84 -9.81 2.87 11.99
C GLU A 84 -9.09 3.15 13.31
N ALA A 85 -8.77 4.41 13.60
CA ALA A 85 -8.17 4.81 14.88
C ALA A 85 -9.14 4.72 16.08
N LEU A 86 -10.44 4.52 15.82
CA LEU A 86 -11.50 4.46 16.82
C LEU A 86 -12.03 3.04 17.01
N ALA A 87 -12.36 2.35 15.91
CA ALA A 87 -13.03 1.05 15.95
C ALA A 87 -12.86 0.29 14.62
N LEU A 88 -13.52 -0.86 14.51
CA LEU A 88 -13.75 -1.50 13.21
C LEU A 88 -14.55 -0.55 12.29
N PRO A 89 -14.27 -0.58 10.98
CA PRO A 89 -14.84 0.39 10.06
C PRO A 89 -16.36 0.27 9.97
N SER A 90 -17.03 1.42 10.01
CA SER A 90 -18.42 1.54 9.61
C SER A 90 -18.59 1.22 8.11
N GLU A 91 -19.83 0.93 7.69
CA GLU A 91 -20.14 0.71 6.27
C GLU A 91 -19.77 1.91 5.40
N GLU A 92 -20.01 3.13 5.91
CA GLU A 92 -19.64 4.38 5.23
C GLU A 92 -18.13 4.53 5.09
N ALA A 93 -17.36 4.28 6.15
CA ALA A 93 -15.90 4.35 6.10
C ALA A 93 -15.30 3.28 5.18
N ALA A 94 -15.85 2.06 5.19
CA ALA A 94 -15.45 1.00 4.28
C ALA A 94 -15.77 1.35 2.81
N LEU A 95 -16.94 1.94 2.55
CA LEU A 95 -17.33 2.41 1.23
C LEU A 95 -16.41 3.52 0.73
N MET A 96 -16.10 4.50 1.59
CA MET A 96 -15.17 5.59 1.26
C MET A 96 -13.77 5.08 0.93
N ALA A 97 -13.27 4.12 1.71
CA ALA A 97 -11.99 3.47 1.44
C ALA A 97 -11.99 2.76 0.07
N LEU A 98 -13.05 2.01 -0.25
CA LEU A 98 -13.21 1.41 -1.58
C LEU A 98 -13.26 2.47 -2.70
N ARG A 99 -14.01 3.56 -2.51
CA ARG A 99 -14.12 4.65 -3.48
C ARG A 99 -12.79 5.36 -3.72
N THR A 100 -11.96 5.48 -2.69
CA THR A 100 -10.59 6.02 -2.81
C THR A 100 -9.78 5.24 -3.86
N GLN A 101 -9.83 3.90 -3.82
CA GLN A 101 -9.16 3.08 -4.82
C GLN A 101 -9.76 3.24 -6.22
N GLN A 102 -11.09 3.27 -6.31
CA GLN A 102 -11.80 3.37 -7.59
C GLN A 102 -11.56 4.70 -8.30
N ILE A 103 -11.52 5.81 -7.55
CA ILE A 103 -11.24 7.16 -8.09
C ILE A 103 -9.79 7.28 -8.57
N ILE A 104 -8.84 6.62 -7.91
CA ILE A 104 -7.45 6.60 -8.41
C ILE A 104 -7.35 5.78 -9.70
N ALA A 105 -8.18 4.75 -9.85
CA ALA A 105 -8.11 3.82 -10.98
C ALA A 105 -8.84 4.29 -12.25
N HIS A 106 -9.85 5.17 -12.13
CA HIS A 106 -10.80 5.51 -13.19
C HIS A 106 -11.11 7.01 -13.22
#